data_AF-A0A347VIG7-F1
#
_entry.id   AF-A0A347VIG7-F1
#
_cell.length_a   1.000
_cell.length_b   1.000
_cell.length_c   1.000
_cell.angle_alpha   90.00
_cell.angle_beta   90.00
_cell.angle_gamma   90.00
#
_symmetry.space_group_name_H-M   'P 1'
#
loop_
_entity.id
_entity.type
_entity.pdbx_description
1 polymer ?
#
loop_
_entity_poly.entity_id
_entity_poly.type
_entity_poly.pdbx_seq_one_letter_code
_entity_poly.pdbx_strand_id
1 'polypeptide(L)'
;MFENEKDLQNEIQTNTSLQKDICSLLDIDFDKCKFVGEDSYINRITADFSIFENGKIKAIMECKGGKINVTDYIRGIGQIFQYEYFAEQKLSGKKYEFVEMSDFSSVYIF
;
A
#
# COMPACT_ATOMS: atom_id res chain seq x y z
N MET A 1 -4.74 -8.49 17.43
CA MET A 1 -4.92 -7.14 16.84
C MET A 1 -3.68 -6.34 17.16
N PHE A 2 -3.05 -5.72 16.16
CA PHE A 2 -1.82 -4.95 16.36
C PHE A 2 -2.18 -3.60 16.97
N GLU A 3 -1.62 -3.26 18.14
CA GLU A 3 -1.94 -1.98 18.78
C GLU A 3 -1.26 -0.81 18.07
N ASN A 4 -0.02 -1.00 17.62
CA ASN A 4 0.78 0.03 16.94
C ASN A 4 0.88 -0.26 15.44
N GLU A 5 0.87 0.83 14.65
CA GLU A 5 1.03 0.79 13.20
C GLU A 5 2.34 0.10 12.78
N LYS A 6 3.45 0.40 13.47
CA LYS A 6 4.75 -0.18 13.13
C LYS A 6 4.83 -1.68 13.34
N ASP A 7 4.11 -2.21 14.33
CA ASP A 7 4.05 -3.65 14.59
C ASP A 7 3.30 -4.37 13.45
N LEU A 8 2.19 -3.77 12.98
CA LEU A 8 1.46 -4.27 11.80
C LEU A 8 2.33 -4.21 10.53
N GLN A 9 3.01 -3.10 10.29
CA GLN A 9 3.92 -2.96 9.14
C GLN A 9 5.04 -4.01 9.19
N ASN A 10 5.66 -4.21 10.35
CA ASN A 10 6.72 -5.22 10.53
C ASN A 10 6.19 -6.64 10.29
N GLU A 11 4.97 -6.94 10.76
CA GLU A 11 4.34 -8.23 10.49
C GLU A 11 4.13 -8.43 8.98
N ILE A 12 3.53 -7.46 8.28
CA ILE A 12 3.32 -7.53 6.84
C ILE A 12 4.66 -7.68 6.10
N GLN A 13 5.70 -6.99 6.52
CA GLN A 13 7.01 -7.02 5.87
C GLN A 13 7.74 -8.36 6.03
N THR A 14 7.53 -9.07 7.13
CA THR A 14 8.31 -10.27 7.51
C THR A 14 7.55 -11.58 7.43
N ASN A 15 6.21 -11.55 7.44
CA ASN A 15 5.37 -12.73 7.39
C ASN A 15 4.93 -13.05 5.96
N THR A 16 5.60 -14.03 5.34
CA THR A 16 5.30 -14.51 3.99
C THR A 16 3.87 -15.06 3.84
N SER A 17 3.31 -15.69 4.87
CA SER A 17 1.93 -16.19 4.80
C SER A 17 0.95 -15.04 4.69
N LEU A 18 1.14 -13.99 5.50
CA LEU A 18 0.30 -12.80 5.45
C LEU A 18 0.43 -12.07 4.11
N GLN A 19 1.64 -11.96 3.56
CA GLN A 19 1.82 -11.38 2.22
C GLN A 19 1.09 -12.19 1.14
N LYS A 20 1.08 -13.52 1.23
CA LYS A 20 0.31 -14.37 0.30
C LYS A 20 -1.18 -14.15 0.43
N ASP A 21 -1.69 -14.02 1.65
CA ASP A 21 -3.11 -13.73 1.90
C ASP A 21 -3.49 -12.36 1.31
N ILE A 22 -2.67 -11.33 1.53
CA ILE A 22 -2.84 -9.99 0.94
C ILE A 22 -2.83 -10.08 -0.59
N CYS A 23 -1.84 -10.76 -1.17
CA CYS A 23 -1.76 -10.94 -2.62
C CYS A 23 -3.00 -11.64 -3.17
N SER A 24 -3.49 -12.70 -2.51
CA SER A 24 -4.69 -13.40 -2.94
C SER A 24 -5.94 -12.51 -2.90
N LEU A 25 -6.07 -11.62 -1.92
CA LEU A 25 -7.21 -10.69 -1.81
C LEU A 25 -7.17 -9.60 -2.90
N LEU A 26 -5.98 -9.21 -3.33
CA LEU A 26 -5.76 -8.15 -4.31
C LEU A 26 -5.58 -8.71 -5.75
N ASP A 27 -5.83 -10.00 -5.95
CA ASP A 27 -5.60 -10.71 -7.22
C ASP A 27 -4.18 -10.50 -7.78
N ILE A 28 -3.18 -10.59 -6.90
CA ILE A 28 -1.75 -10.45 -7.22
C ILE A 28 -1.09 -11.83 -7.20
N ASP A 29 -0.36 -12.15 -8.28
CA ASP A 29 0.53 -13.31 -8.34
C ASP A 29 1.72 -13.12 -7.38
N PHE A 30 1.70 -13.86 -6.28
CA PHE A 30 2.71 -13.77 -5.23
C PHE A 30 4.14 -14.04 -5.74
N ASP A 31 4.31 -14.93 -6.72
CA ASP A 31 5.64 -15.27 -7.24
C ASP A 31 6.24 -14.13 -8.08
N LYS A 32 5.39 -13.19 -8.53
CA LYS A 32 5.78 -11.97 -9.27
C LYS A 32 5.61 -10.70 -8.43
N CYS A 33 5.35 -10.88 -7.14
CA CYS A 33 5.06 -9.80 -6.21
C CYS A 33 6.32 -9.20 -5.60
N LYS A 34 6.29 -7.91 -5.30
CA LYS A 34 7.28 -7.26 -4.42
C LYS A 34 6.60 -6.21 -3.55
N PHE A 35 6.74 -6.36 -2.24
CA PHE A 35 6.38 -5.34 -1.25
C PHE A 35 7.56 -4.37 -1.07
N VAL A 36 7.31 -3.07 -1.23
CA VAL A 36 8.28 -2.00 -0.95
C VAL A 36 7.72 -1.16 0.18
N GLY A 37 8.34 -1.23 1.36
CA GLY A 37 7.96 -0.45 2.53
C GLY A 37 8.44 1.02 2.47
N GLU A 38 7.72 1.90 3.16
CA GLU A 38 8.05 3.34 3.31
C GLU A 38 8.37 4.03 1.96
N ASP A 39 7.53 3.80 0.97
CA ASP A 39 7.77 4.23 -0.40
C ASP A 39 7.28 5.67 -0.64
N SER A 40 8.21 6.57 -0.97
CA SER A 40 7.90 7.98 -1.23
C SER A 40 7.45 8.27 -2.66
N TYR A 41 6.37 9.04 -2.77
CA TYR A 41 5.74 9.56 -3.98
C TYR A 41 5.91 11.09 -4.08
N ILE A 42 5.28 11.67 -5.10
CA ILE A 42 5.23 13.13 -5.30
C ILE A 42 4.70 13.86 -4.07
N ASN A 43 5.06 15.14 -3.93
CA ASN A 43 4.69 15.97 -2.77
C ASN A 43 5.12 15.40 -1.40
N ARG A 44 6.14 14.53 -1.37
CA ARG A 44 6.68 13.91 -0.15
C ARG A 44 5.65 13.06 0.61
N ILE A 45 4.63 12.58 -0.09
CA ILE A 45 3.71 11.60 0.47
C ILE A 45 4.43 10.25 0.49
N THR A 46 4.49 9.61 1.65
CA THR A 46 5.07 8.28 1.81
C THR A 46 3.93 7.30 2.06
N ALA A 47 3.92 6.20 1.33
CA ALA A 47 3.04 5.07 1.59
C ALA A 47 3.72 4.04 2.46
N ASP A 48 2.94 3.35 3.28
CA ASP A 48 3.48 2.27 4.11
C ASP A 48 3.97 1.11 3.25
N PHE A 49 3.20 0.74 2.21
CA PHE A 49 3.63 -0.21 1.20
C PHE A 49 3.20 0.18 -0.20
N SER A 50 4.11 0.03 -1.15
CA SER A 50 3.79 -0.17 -2.57
C SER A 50 3.93 -1.65 -2.89
N ILE A 51 2.89 -2.27 -3.44
CA ILE A 51 2.92 -3.64 -3.91
C ILE A 51 3.02 -3.65 -5.43
N PHE A 52 4.08 -4.28 -5.91
CA PHE A 52 4.33 -4.46 -7.33
C PHE A 52 3.93 -5.85 -7.78
N GLU A 53 3.39 -5.94 -8.99
CA GLU A 53 3.24 -7.18 -9.74
C GLU A 53 3.90 -6.99 -11.11
N ASN A 54 4.79 -7.91 -11.51
CA ASN A 54 5.52 -7.80 -12.78
C ASN A 54 6.30 -6.48 -12.93
N GLY A 55 6.79 -5.92 -11.82
CA GLY A 55 7.52 -4.65 -11.80
C GLY A 55 6.65 -3.39 -11.95
N LYS A 56 5.32 -3.52 -11.99
CA LYS A 56 4.37 -2.40 -11.99
C LYS A 56 3.65 -2.30 -10.66
N ILE A 57 3.36 -1.09 -10.19
CA ILE A 57 2.56 -0.87 -8.99
C ILE A 57 1.15 -1.36 -9.25
N LYS A 58 0.71 -2.34 -8.48
CA LYS A 58 -0.66 -2.90 -8.50
C LYS A 58 -1.47 -2.46 -7.29
N ALA A 59 -0.82 -2.21 -6.15
CA ALA A 59 -1.50 -1.64 -5.01
C ALA A 59 -0.62 -0.67 -4.22
N ILE A 60 -1.25 0.29 -3.54
CA ILE A 60 -0.62 1.11 -2.52
C ILE A 60 -1.43 0.94 -1.23
N MET A 61 -0.75 0.68 -0.12
CA MET A 61 -1.37 0.41 1.17
C MET A 61 -0.98 1.45 2.21
N GLU A 62 -1.96 1.85 3.02
CA GLU A 62 -1.81 2.59 4.27
C GLU A 62 -2.23 1.69 5.43
N CYS A 63 -1.36 1.55 6.42
CA CYS A 63 -1.60 0.77 7.62
C CYS A 63 -1.93 1.69 8.79
N LYS A 64 -2.74 1.18 9.73
CA LYS A 64 -2.98 1.82 11.02
C LYS A 64 -3.06 0.78 12.12
N GLY A 65 -2.61 1.13 13.32
CA GLY A 65 -2.74 0.27 14.50
C GLY A 65 -4.08 0.46 15.21
N GLY A 66 -4.44 -0.48 16.08
CA GLY A 66 -5.70 -0.44 16.85
C GLY A 66 -5.84 0.75 17.81
N LYS A 67 -4.76 1.45 18.16
CA LYS A 67 -4.79 2.69 18.96
C LYS A 67 -4.87 3.97 18.12
N ILE A 68 -5.26 3.87 16.86
CA ILE A 68 -5.46 5.00 15.95
C ILE A 68 -6.43 6.03 16.54
N ASN A 69 -6.09 7.31 16.45
CA ASN A 69 -6.99 8.41 16.78
C ASN A 69 -7.79 8.88 15.55
N VAL A 70 -8.82 9.68 15.77
CA VAL A 70 -9.71 10.17 14.69
C VAL A 70 -8.96 10.98 13.63
N THR A 71 -7.97 11.77 14.03
CA THR A 71 -7.17 12.58 13.09
C THR A 71 -6.36 11.70 12.16
N ASP A 72 -5.67 10.68 12.69
CA ASP A 72 -4.88 9.74 11.91
C ASP A 72 -5.76 8.84 11.04
N TYR A 73 -6.97 8.52 11.49
CA TYR A 73 -7.97 7.82 10.71
C TYR A 73 -8.38 8.61 9.46
N ILE A 74 -8.80 9.86 9.65
CA ILE A 74 -9.21 10.75 8.57
C ILE A 74 -8.05 11.03 7.61
N ARG A 75 -6.85 11.26 8.16
CA ARG A 75 -5.64 11.47 7.36
C ARG A 75 -5.34 10.26 6.48
N GLY A 76 -5.43 9.06 7.04
CA GLY A 76 -5.23 7.81 6.32
C GLY A 76 -6.23 7.62 5.18
N ILE A 77 -7.51 7.93 5.40
CA ILE A 77 -8.51 7.96 4.32
C ILE A 77 -8.12 8.97 3.22
N GLY A 78 -7.64 10.16 3.61
CA GLY A 78 -7.13 11.15 2.66
C GLY A 78 -5.98 10.61 1.80
N GLN A 79 -5.08 9.81 2.38
CA GLN A 79 -3.97 9.18 1.66
C GLN A 79 -4.45 8.16 0.61
N ILE A 80 -5.51 7.40 0.90
CA ILE A 80 -6.12 6.46 -0.08
C ILE A 80 -6.53 7.19 -1.37
N PHE A 81 -7.25 8.31 -1.25
CA PHE A 81 -7.66 9.10 -2.41
C PHE A 81 -6.46 9.71 -3.17
N GLN A 82 -5.38 10.05 -2.46
CA GLN A 82 -4.14 10.51 -3.10
C GLN A 82 -3.48 9.39 -3.91
N TYR A 83 -3.48 8.15 -3.40
CA TYR A 83 -2.92 7.00 -4.10
C TYR A 83 -3.69 6.65 -5.37
N GLU A 84 -5.02 6.72 -5.32
CA GLU A 84 -5.88 6.57 -6.50
C GLU A 84 -5.56 7.63 -7.56
N TYR A 85 -5.44 8.89 -7.14
CA TYR A 85 -5.03 9.97 -8.03
C TYR A 85 -3.63 9.73 -8.64
N PHE A 86 -2.68 9.19 -7.86
CA PHE A 86 -1.37 8.84 -8.39
C PHE A 86 -1.45 7.75 -9.45
N ALA A 87 -2.25 6.71 -9.23
CA ALA A 87 -2.43 5.63 -10.19
C ALA A 87 -3.14 6.11 -11.47
N GLU A 88 -4.21 6.89 -11.33
CA GLU A 88 -4.98 7.45 -12.45
C GLU A 88 -4.11 8.35 -13.34
N GLN A 89 -3.31 9.22 -12.72
CA GLN A 89 -2.45 10.17 -13.43
C GLN A 89 -1.03 9.62 -13.70
N LYS A 90 -0.76 8.36 -13.34
CA LYS A 90 0.55 7.68 -13.47
C LYS A 90 1.72 8.44 -12.83
N LEU A 91 1.51 8.98 -11.62
CA LEU A 91 2.45 9.84 -10.89
C LEU A 91 3.26 9.07 -9.84
N SER A 92 4.43 8.54 -10.22
CA SER A 92 5.26 7.76 -9.29
C SER A 92 6.43 8.52 -8.66
N GLY A 93 6.89 9.62 -9.24
CA GLY A 93 8.12 10.34 -8.81
C GLY A 93 9.43 9.57 -9.05
N LYS A 94 9.42 8.23 -8.97
CA LYS A 94 10.56 7.32 -9.16
C LYS A 94 10.55 6.58 -10.51
N LYS A 95 9.70 6.99 -11.46
CA LYS A 95 9.47 6.33 -12.76
C LYS A 95 8.95 4.89 -12.64
N TYR A 96 8.28 4.56 -11.55
CA TYR A 96 7.47 3.34 -11.50
C TYR A 96 6.29 3.44 -12.46
N GLU A 97 6.01 2.34 -13.13
CA GLU A 97 4.81 2.17 -13.92
C GLU A 97 3.68 1.66 -13.02
N PHE A 98 2.47 2.16 -13.23
CA PHE A 98 1.27 1.62 -12.61
C PHE A 98 0.58 0.67 -13.59
N VAL A 99 -0.10 -0.34 -13.06
CA VAL A 99 -1.12 -1.08 -13.81
C VAL A 99 -2.24 -0.15 -14.27
N GLU A 100 -3.14 -0.64 -15.12
CA GLU A 100 -4.35 0.12 -15.47
C GLU A 100 -5.22 0.35 -14.25
N MET A 101 -5.94 1.48 -14.22
CA MET A 101 -6.71 1.88 -13.03
C MET A 101 -7.77 0.86 -12.65
N SER A 102 -8.31 0.10 -13.61
CA SER A 102 -9.25 -1.00 -13.37
C SER A 102 -8.67 -2.14 -12.53
N ASP A 103 -7.34 -2.29 -12.55
CA ASP A 103 -6.60 -3.38 -11.93
C ASP A 103 -5.80 -2.90 -10.71
N PHE A 104 -5.84 -1.61 -10.41
CA PHE A 104 -5.15 -0.98 -9.29
C PHE A 104 -6.00 -1.05 -8.02
N SER A 105 -5.35 -1.23 -6.87
CA SER A 105 -5.99 -1.18 -5.55
C SER A 105 -5.34 -0.16 -4.61
N SER A 106 -6.15 0.72 -4.04
CA SER A 106 -5.80 1.50 -2.86
C SER A 106 -6.29 0.74 -1.62
N VAL A 107 -5.45 0.54 -0.61
CA VAL A 107 -5.78 -0.35 0.53
C VAL A 107 -5.59 0.38 1.84
N TYR A 108 -6.60 0.32 2.69
CA TYR A 108 -6.56 0.82 4.05
C TYR A 108 -6.74 -0.35 5.04
N ILE A 109 -5.73 -0.63 5.86
CA ILE A 109 -5.74 -1.76 6.80
C ILE A 109 -5.60 -1.29 8.26
N PHE A 110 -6.38 -1.90 9.15
CA PHE A 110 -6.48 -1.60 10.59
C PHE A 110 -6.61 -2.86 11.45
#